data_AF-A0A1T4JLD1-F1
#
_entry.id   AF-A0A1T4JLD1-F1
#
_cell.length_a   1.000
_cell.length_b   1.000
_cell.length_c   1.000
_cell.angle_alpha   90.00
_cell.angle_beta   90.00
_cell.angle_gamma   90.00
#
_symmetry.space_group_name_H-M   'P 1'
#
loop_
_entity.id
_entity.type
_entity.pdbx_description
1 polymer ?
#
loop_
_entity_poly.entity_id
_entity_poly.type
_entity_poly.pdbx_seq_one_letter_code
_entity_poly.pdbx_strand_id
1 'polypeptide(L)'
;MQLEVTRFKSMHIALKELERFIRDGEHLQTGKPLRQMHDLRSREALGNWLLCAAVNHGFVRDRLIFSSDPRGGDGIIQDTEGGTTWDMEHVIVPASRDGSAQDETALIQKAIQDKQNKGGRAYASGKTLVVFSNARGGEWYPNRVGRALPEPLDFDAVWVVCLQGVVDGGYTYGVTRLERTHSPVWRVHIAPDFGSWTVEPVQ
;
A
#
# COMPACT_ATOMS: atom_id res chain seq x y z
N MET A 1 -24.48 14.39 -5.83
CA MET A 1 -23.36 15.17 -6.41
C MET A 1 -22.24 14.19 -6.68
N GLN A 2 -21.84 13.98 -7.95
CA GLN A 2 -20.65 13.17 -8.24
C GLN A 2 -19.44 14.03 -7.94
N LEU A 3 -18.60 13.60 -7.00
CA LEU A 3 -17.33 14.26 -6.74
C LEU A 3 -16.35 13.86 -7.84
N GLU A 4 -15.62 14.84 -8.40
CA GLU A 4 -14.64 14.59 -9.44
C GLU A 4 -13.39 13.95 -8.84
N VAL A 5 -12.92 12.85 -9.44
CA VAL A 5 -11.70 12.13 -9.02
C VAL A 5 -10.64 12.22 -10.11
N THR A 6 -9.38 12.38 -9.72
CA THR A 6 -8.25 12.23 -10.62
C THR A 6 -7.75 10.78 -10.59
N ARG A 7 -7.54 10.18 -11.76
CA ARG A 7 -6.96 8.85 -11.90
C ARG A 7 -5.98 8.79 -13.06
N PHE A 8 -5.08 7.82 -13.02
CA PHE A 8 -4.23 7.49 -14.17
C PHE A 8 -5.06 6.78 -15.25
N LYS A 9 -4.61 6.90 -16.50
CA LYS A 9 -5.26 6.23 -17.64
C LYS A 9 -5.12 4.71 -17.60
N SER A 10 -4.02 4.22 -17.04
CA SER A 10 -3.74 2.79 -16.88
C SER A 10 -2.73 2.56 -15.75
N MET A 11 -2.62 1.32 -15.28
CA MET A 11 -1.62 0.89 -14.30
C MET A 11 -0.18 1.09 -14.81
N HIS A 12 0.04 0.90 -16.11
CA HIS A 12 1.34 1.16 -16.76
C HIS A 12 1.73 2.64 -16.71
N ILE A 13 0.80 3.54 -17.04
CA ILE A 13 1.07 4.99 -16.99
C ILE A 13 1.29 5.43 -15.54
N ALA A 14 0.49 4.90 -14.60
CA ALA A 14 0.69 5.16 -13.17
C ALA A 14 2.10 4.77 -12.72
N LEU A 15 2.58 3.57 -13.07
CA LEU A 15 3.91 3.10 -12.69
C LEU A 15 5.02 4.01 -13.23
N LYS A 16 4.93 4.42 -14.49
CA LYS A 16 5.89 5.36 -15.10
C LYS A 16 5.92 6.71 -14.40
N GLU A 17 4.77 7.26 -14.07
CA GLU A 17 4.67 8.54 -13.35
C GLU A 17 5.21 8.44 -11.91
N LEU A 18 5.09 7.26 -11.29
CA LEU A 18 5.58 6.98 -9.94
C LEU A 18 7.08 6.71 -9.89
N GLU A 19 7.73 6.38 -11.01
CA GLU A 19 9.15 6.00 -11.10
C GLU A 19 10.06 6.96 -10.31
N ARG A 20 9.95 8.27 -10.55
CA ARG A 20 10.81 9.26 -9.90
C ARG A 20 10.72 9.22 -8.37
N PHE A 21 9.57 8.84 -7.83
CA PHE A 21 9.36 8.74 -6.38
C PHE A 21 9.80 7.38 -5.86
N ILE A 22 9.64 6.31 -6.64
CA ILE A 22 10.10 4.96 -6.25
C ILE A 22 11.63 4.92 -6.20
N ARG A 23 12.30 5.60 -7.14
CA ARG A 23 13.75 5.78 -7.13
C ARG A 23 14.23 6.63 -5.95
N ASP A 24 13.45 7.63 -5.56
CA ASP A 24 13.71 8.48 -4.41
C ASP A 24 13.01 7.94 -3.14
N GLY A 25 13.62 6.94 -2.50
CA GLY A 25 13.10 6.35 -1.28
C GLY A 25 12.97 7.33 -0.10
N GLU A 26 13.62 8.49 -0.13
CA GLU A 26 13.41 9.55 0.86
C GLU A 26 12.09 10.28 0.60
N HIS A 27 11.80 10.60 -0.67
CA HIS A 27 10.54 11.23 -1.06
C HIS A 27 9.32 10.38 -0.69
N LEU A 28 9.41 9.05 -0.73
CA LEU A 28 8.32 8.19 -0.24
C LEU A 28 8.02 8.43 1.25
N GLN A 29 9.02 8.79 2.05
CA GLN A 29 8.86 9.01 3.49
C GLN A 29 8.39 10.43 3.82
N THR A 30 9.05 11.43 3.24
CA THR A 30 8.93 12.84 3.65
C THR A 30 8.39 13.75 2.55
N GLY A 31 8.19 13.22 1.35
CA GLY A 31 7.82 13.98 0.17
C GLY A 31 6.50 14.73 0.30
N LYS A 32 6.38 15.79 -0.51
CA LYS A 32 5.20 16.65 -0.53
C LYS A 32 4.00 15.94 -1.20
N PRO A 33 2.77 16.30 -0.81
CA PRO A 33 1.55 15.90 -1.51
C PRO A 33 1.56 16.18 -3.01
N LEU A 34 0.94 15.29 -3.80
CA LEU A 34 0.69 15.46 -5.22
C LEU A 34 -0.62 16.25 -5.41
N ARG A 35 -0.52 17.57 -5.59
CA ARG A 35 -1.69 18.47 -5.68
C ARG A 35 -2.72 18.03 -6.72
N GLN A 36 -2.26 17.52 -7.86
CA GLN A 36 -3.11 17.04 -8.94
C GLN A 36 -3.93 15.78 -8.57
N MET A 37 -3.56 15.09 -7.49
CA MET A 37 -4.23 13.89 -6.97
C MET A 37 -4.93 14.17 -5.63
N HIS A 38 -5.50 15.37 -5.45
CA HIS A 38 -6.14 15.78 -4.19
C HIS A 38 -5.24 15.55 -2.97
N ASP A 39 -3.98 15.97 -3.08
CA ASP A 39 -2.97 15.89 -2.02
C ASP A 39 -2.59 14.47 -1.55
N LEU A 40 -2.86 13.45 -2.39
CA LEU A 40 -2.30 12.11 -2.21
C LEU A 40 -0.77 12.17 -2.20
N ARG A 41 -0.11 11.50 -1.25
CA ARG A 41 1.35 11.44 -1.22
C ARG A 41 1.87 10.31 -2.10
N SER A 42 3.12 10.43 -2.52
CA SER A 42 3.76 9.44 -3.42
C SER A 42 3.72 8.00 -2.88
N ARG A 43 3.92 7.80 -1.57
CA ARG A 43 3.79 6.48 -0.94
C ARG A 43 2.36 5.92 -0.93
N GLU A 44 1.36 6.78 -0.85
CA GLU A 44 -0.05 6.38 -0.84
C GLU A 44 -0.47 5.97 -2.26
N ALA A 45 -0.02 6.74 -3.26
CA ALA A 45 -0.18 6.35 -4.66
C ALA A 45 0.53 5.02 -4.98
N LEU A 46 1.75 4.82 -4.47
CA LEU A 46 2.48 3.56 -4.63
C LEU A 46 1.81 2.41 -3.89
N GLY A 47 1.34 2.62 -2.65
CA GLY A 47 0.63 1.60 -1.87
C GLY A 47 -0.64 1.12 -2.57
N ASN A 48 -1.45 2.06 -3.07
CA ASN A 48 -2.63 1.75 -3.87
C ASN A 48 -2.26 1.02 -5.17
N TRP A 49 -1.22 1.47 -5.88
CA TRP A 49 -0.75 0.82 -7.10
C TRP A 49 -0.30 -0.63 -6.84
N LEU A 50 0.47 -0.87 -5.77
CA LEU A 50 0.94 -2.20 -5.38
C LEU A 50 -0.21 -3.14 -5.02
N LEU A 51 -1.23 -2.63 -4.31
CA LEU A 51 -2.45 -3.40 -4.03
C LEU A 51 -3.17 -3.81 -5.31
N CYS A 52 -3.40 -2.84 -6.21
CA CYS A 52 -4.04 -3.11 -7.50
C CYS A 52 -3.23 -4.13 -8.31
N ALA A 53 -1.90 -3.99 -8.39
CA ALA A 53 -1.03 -4.94 -9.09
C ALA A 53 -1.16 -6.37 -8.51
N ALA A 54 -1.08 -6.51 -7.19
CA ALA A 54 -1.15 -7.80 -6.51
C ALA A 54 -2.51 -8.48 -6.72
N VAL A 55 -3.61 -7.75 -6.57
CA VAL A 55 -4.97 -8.30 -6.72
C VAL A 55 -5.31 -8.54 -8.20
N ASN A 56 -4.87 -7.67 -9.12
CA ASN A 56 -5.05 -7.86 -10.56
C ASN A 56 -4.39 -9.11 -11.10
N HIS A 57 -3.37 -9.65 -10.43
CA HIS A 57 -2.79 -10.95 -10.78
C HIS A 57 -3.83 -12.10 -10.76
N GLY A 58 -4.87 -11.99 -9.93
CA GLY A 58 -5.98 -12.95 -9.90
C GLY A 58 -6.99 -12.78 -11.05
N PHE A 59 -6.82 -11.77 -11.90
CA PHE A 59 -7.69 -11.46 -13.02
C PHE A 59 -6.95 -11.56 -14.36
N VAL A 60 -7.68 -11.72 -15.46
CA VAL A 60 -7.11 -11.81 -16.82
C VAL A 60 -6.60 -10.45 -17.32
N ARG A 61 -7.06 -9.35 -16.71
CA ARG A 61 -6.74 -7.96 -17.09
C ARG A 61 -6.75 -7.05 -15.86
N ASP A 62 -6.25 -5.84 -16.03
CA ASP A 62 -6.37 -4.77 -15.03
C ASP A 62 -7.85 -4.48 -14.75
N ARG A 63 -8.36 -4.98 -13.62
CA ARG A 63 -9.75 -4.81 -13.17
C ARG A 63 -9.85 -3.76 -12.06
N LEU A 64 -8.91 -3.82 -11.12
CA LEU A 64 -8.76 -2.83 -10.07
C LEU A 64 -7.88 -1.68 -10.56
N ILE A 65 -8.36 -0.46 -10.32
CA ILE A 65 -7.65 0.79 -10.54
C ILE A 65 -7.72 1.66 -9.28
N PHE A 66 -6.89 2.69 -9.20
CA PHE A 66 -6.96 3.65 -8.10
C PHE A 66 -7.10 5.10 -8.58
N SER A 67 -7.67 5.94 -7.72
CA SER A 67 -7.85 7.37 -7.92
C SER A 67 -7.55 8.16 -6.64
N SER A 68 -7.49 9.48 -6.76
CA SER A 68 -7.55 10.41 -5.63
C SER A 68 -8.89 10.31 -4.88
N ASP A 69 -8.96 10.81 -3.65
CA ASP A 69 -10.21 11.03 -2.92
C ASP A 69 -10.46 12.53 -2.64
N PRO A 70 -11.44 13.18 -3.30
CA PRO A 70 -11.77 14.58 -3.06
C PRO A 70 -12.36 14.85 -1.66
N ARG A 71 -12.69 13.81 -0.88
CA ARG A 71 -13.12 13.92 0.52
C ARG A 71 -11.94 13.98 1.51
N GLY A 72 -10.71 13.83 1.03
CA GLY A 72 -9.50 13.90 1.85
C GLY A 72 -8.99 12.57 2.41
N GLY A 73 -9.44 11.43 1.85
CA GLY A 73 -8.85 10.11 2.11
C GLY A 73 -7.56 9.87 1.33
N ASP A 74 -6.90 8.73 1.61
CA ASP A 74 -5.61 8.37 1.00
C ASP A 74 -5.79 7.60 -0.32
N GLY A 75 -6.80 8.01 -1.10
CA GLY A 75 -7.20 7.43 -2.38
C GLY A 75 -8.40 6.49 -2.30
N ILE A 76 -8.87 6.08 -3.47
CA ILE A 76 -9.97 5.13 -3.65
C ILE A 76 -9.49 4.05 -4.61
N ILE A 77 -9.68 2.78 -4.26
CA ILE A 77 -9.55 1.67 -5.20
C ILE A 77 -10.93 1.33 -5.74
N GLN A 78 -11.04 1.12 -7.04
CA GLN A 78 -12.29 0.76 -7.71
C GLN A 78 -12.12 -0.53 -8.50
N ASP A 79 -13.07 -1.45 -8.32
CA ASP A 79 -13.31 -2.56 -9.22
C ASP A 79 -14.17 -2.07 -10.40
N THR A 80 -13.56 -2.00 -11.59
CA THR A 80 -14.21 -1.48 -12.79
C THR A 80 -15.26 -2.41 -13.39
N GLU A 81 -15.29 -3.68 -13.00
CA GLU A 81 -16.28 -4.66 -13.49
C GLU A 81 -17.35 -4.94 -12.45
N GLY A 82 -16.97 -5.07 -11.17
CA GLY A 82 -17.89 -5.34 -10.06
C GLY A 82 -18.57 -4.10 -9.50
N GLY A 83 -18.03 -2.91 -9.78
CA GLY A 83 -18.57 -1.63 -9.30
C GLY A 83 -18.28 -1.30 -7.83
N THR A 84 -17.62 -2.20 -7.10
CA THR A 84 -17.21 -1.98 -5.70
C THR A 84 -16.08 -0.96 -5.61
N THR A 85 -16.10 -0.15 -4.56
CA THR A 85 -15.06 0.82 -4.23
C THR A 85 -14.58 0.61 -2.80
N TRP A 86 -13.30 0.86 -2.57
CA TRP A 86 -12.67 0.82 -1.25
C TRP A 86 -12.05 2.18 -0.95
N ASP A 87 -12.50 2.80 0.14
CA ASP A 87 -11.90 4.01 0.67
C ASP A 87 -10.60 3.63 1.39
N MET A 88 -9.50 4.28 1.01
CA MET A 88 -8.16 3.90 1.46
C MET A 88 -7.65 4.85 2.54
N GLU A 89 -6.98 4.26 3.52
CA GLU A 89 -6.22 4.96 4.54
C GLU A 89 -4.81 4.40 4.55
N HIS A 90 -3.82 5.25 4.84
CA HIS A 90 -2.44 4.85 4.87
C HIS A 90 -1.76 5.29 6.16
N VAL A 91 -0.78 4.49 6.54
CA VAL A 91 0.20 4.84 7.56
C VAL A 91 1.58 4.38 7.09
N ILE A 92 2.62 5.13 7.44
CA ILE A 92 4.00 4.76 7.12
C ILE A 92 4.70 4.26 8.38
N VAL A 93 5.43 3.15 8.24
CA VAL A 93 6.46 2.74 9.17
C VAL A 93 7.81 3.17 8.55
N PRO A 94 8.42 4.27 9.01
CA PRO A 94 9.60 4.83 8.37
C PRO A 94 10.84 3.95 8.60
N ALA A 95 11.86 4.15 7.77
CA ALA A 95 13.16 3.54 8.02
C ALA A 95 13.78 4.15 9.29
N SER A 96 14.49 3.35 10.10
CA SER A 96 15.23 3.93 11.23
C SER A 96 16.34 4.84 10.74
N ARG A 97 16.42 6.05 11.30
CA ARG A 97 17.43 7.06 10.93
C ARG A 97 18.85 6.68 11.35
N ASP A 98 18.97 5.88 12.41
CA ASP A 98 20.24 5.43 12.98
C ASP A 98 20.69 4.05 12.47
N GLY A 99 19.91 3.43 11.56
CA GLY A 99 20.19 2.11 11.02
C GLY A 99 20.04 0.97 12.04
N SER A 100 19.53 1.23 13.25
CA SER A 100 19.27 0.17 14.22
C SER A 100 18.18 -0.78 13.71
N ALA A 101 18.41 -2.08 13.90
CA ALA A 101 17.41 -3.10 13.62
C ALA A 101 16.26 -2.93 14.62
N GLN A 102 15.11 -2.49 14.14
CA GLN A 102 13.89 -2.38 14.92
C GLN A 102 12.99 -3.59 14.65
N ASP A 103 12.20 -3.99 15.65
CA ASP A 103 11.18 -5.01 15.46
C ASP A 103 10.07 -4.46 14.56
N GLU A 104 10.18 -4.74 13.25
CA GLU A 104 9.22 -4.30 12.24
C GLU A 104 7.79 -4.77 12.56
N THR A 105 7.63 -5.95 13.17
CA THR A 105 6.32 -6.44 13.58
C THR A 105 5.70 -5.53 14.63
N ALA A 106 6.46 -5.16 15.66
CA ALA A 106 6.00 -4.25 16.70
C ALA A 106 5.70 -2.84 16.14
N LEU A 107 6.50 -2.35 15.19
CA LEU A 107 6.26 -1.07 14.54
C LEU A 107 4.98 -1.05 13.70
N ILE A 108 4.74 -2.09 12.90
CA ILE A 108 3.52 -2.23 12.10
C ILE A 108 2.30 -2.30 13.03
N GLN A 109 2.35 -3.11 14.08
CA GLN A 109 1.26 -3.20 15.06
C GLN A 109 0.96 -1.84 15.70
N LYS A 110 2.01 -1.13 16.14
CA LYS A 110 1.86 0.20 16.70
C LYS A 110 1.23 1.16 15.70
N ALA A 111 1.66 1.14 14.44
CA ALA A 111 1.12 2.01 13.39
C ALA A 111 -0.38 1.75 13.13
N ILE A 112 -0.80 0.48 13.13
CA ILE A 112 -2.21 0.09 13.00
C ILE A 112 -3.01 0.61 14.20
N GLN A 113 -2.53 0.35 15.42
CA GLN A 113 -3.20 0.77 16.65
C GLN A 113 -3.31 2.30 16.76
N ASP A 114 -2.24 3.03 16.46
CA ASP A 114 -2.23 4.50 16.47
C ASP A 114 -3.25 5.06 15.47
N LYS A 115 -3.38 4.44 14.29
CA LYS A 115 -4.32 4.86 13.26
C LYS A 115 -5.77 4.58 13.67
N GLN A 116 -6.06 3.43 14.29
CA GLN A 116 -7.38 3.17 14.90
C GLN A 116 -7.68 4.18 16.01
N ASN A 117 -6.72 4.51 16.87
CA ASN A 117 -6.92 5.41 17.99
C ASN A 117 -7.28 6.86 17.60
N LYS A 118 -7.16 7.25 16.32
CA LYS A 118 -7.61 8.57 15.83
C LYS A 118 -9.11 8.80 15.96
N GLY A 119 -9.92 7.75 15.95
CA GLY A 119 -11.38 7.86 16.07
C GLY A 119 -12.12 6.53 16.22
N GLY A 120 -11.38 5.44 16.47
CA GLY A 120 -11.88 4.08 16.54
C GLY A 120 -12.71 3.69 15.31
N ARG A 121 -13.72 2.88 15.56
CA ARG A 121 -14.71 2.44 14.56
C ARG A 121 -15.34 3.58 13.75
N ALA A 122 -15.63 4.72 14.35
CA ALA A 122 -16.27 5.83 13.63
C ALA A 122 -15.38 6.41 12.52
N TYR A 123 -14.06 6.34 12.69
CA TYR A 123 -13.09 6.77 11.69
C TYR A 123 -12.72 5.67 10.70
N ALA A 124 -12.66 4.41 11.15
CA ALA A 124 -12.07 3.29 10.41
C ALA A 124 -13.06 2.41 9.66
N SER A 125 -14.32 2.33 10.09
CA SER A 125 -15.32 1.44 9.49
C SER A 125 -15.58 1.80 8.02
N GLY A 126 -15.64 0.78 7.15
CA GLY A 126 -15.82 0.96 5.71
C GLY A 126 -14.52 1.28 4.95
N LYS A 127 -13.38 1.38 5.65
CA LYS A 127 -12.09 1.73 5.05
C LYS A 127 -11.10 0.59 5.11
N THR A 128 -10.20 0.56 4.13
CA THR A 128 -9.04 -0.34 4.09
C THR A 128 -7.78 0.43 4.50
N LEU A 129 -7.05 -0.09 5.49
CA LEU A 129 -5.77 0.47 5.90
C LEU A 129 -4.61 -0.19 5.13
N VAL A 130 -3.71 0.61 4.58
CA VAL A 130 -2.44 0.17 4.01
C VAL A 130 -1.29 0.69 4.87
N VAL A 131 -0.50 -0.23 5.41
CA VAL A 131 0.75 0.09 6.09
C VAL A 131 1.87 0.05 5.04
N PHE A 132 2.47 1.20 4.77
CA PHE A 132 3.67 1.29 3.95
C PHE A 132 4.89 1.10 4.85
N SER A 133 5.48 -0.08 4.84
CA SER A 133 6.68 -0.37 5.62
C SER A 133 7.94 -0.08 4.82
N ASN A 134 8.74 0.86 5.33
CA ASN A 134 10.08 1.14 4.85
C ASN A 134 11.12 0.86 5.95
N ALA A 135 10.73 0.19 7.03
CA ALA A 135 11.69 -0.39 7.95
C ALA A 135 12.54 -1.37 7.14
N ARG A 136 13.83 -1.08 6.96
CA ARG A 136 14.76 -1.94 6.22
C ARG A 136 15.08 -3.20 7.05
N GLY A 137 14.05 -3.94 7.41
CA GLY A 137 14.03 -4.90 8.49
C GLY A 137 14.07 -6.33 8.00
N GLY A 138 15.28 -6.85 7.76
CA GLY A 138 15.56 -8.30 7.76
C GLY A 138 14.49 -9.22 7.14
N GLU A 139 14.20 -10.32 7.81
CA GLU A 139 13.31 -11.37 7.33
C GLU A 139 11.83 -11.01 7.55
N TRP A 140 11.00 -11.19 6.51
CA TRP A 140 9.60 -10.76 6.46
C TRP A 140 8.65 -11.86 6.96
N TYR A 141 7.90 -11.60 8.04
CA TYR A 141 7.02 -12.60 8.70
C TYR A 141 5.54 -12.16 8.79
N PRO A 142 4.79 -12.14 7.67
CA PRO A 142 3.44 -11.58 7.60
C PRO A 142 2.42 -12.29 8.51
N ASN A 143 2.49 -13.62 8.63
CA ASN A 143 1.63 -14.39 9.54
C ASN A 143 1.84 -14.04 11.02
N ARG A 144 3.05 -13.59 11.42
CA ARG A 144 3.31 -13.12 12.78
C ARG A 144 2.61 -11.79 13.03
N VAL A 145 2.62 -10.88 12.06
CA VAL A 145 1.92 -9.60 12.12
C VAL A 145 0.40 -9.82 12.15
N GLY A 146 -0.13 -10.66 11.25
CA GLY A 146 -1.56 -10.96 11.15
C GLY A 146 -2.17 -11.55 12.42
N ARG A 147 -1.48 -12.49 13.08
CA ARG A 147 -1.92 -13.07 14.37
C ARG A 147 -2.08 -12.04 15.48
N ALA A 148 -1.32 -10.96 15.42
CA ALA A 148 -1.26 -9.94 16.43
C ALA A 148 -2.04 -8.67 16.05
N LEU A 149 -2.96 -8.76 15.08
CA LEU A 149 -3.93 -7.72 14.82
C LEU A 149 -4.75 -7.40 16.08
N PRO A 150 -5.18 -6.14 16.26
CA PRO A 150 -6.01 -5.72 17.39
C PRO A 150 -7.42 -6.32 17.34
N GLU A 151 -8.00 -6.60 18.51
CA GLU A 151 -9.36 -7.12 18.65
C GLU A 151 -10.21 -6.17 19.51
N PRO A 152 -11.28 -5.57 18.95
CA PRO A 152 -11.73 -5.69 17.55
C PRO A 152 -10.79 -4.96 16.56
N LEU A 153 -10.75 -5.46 15.31
CA LEU A 153 -10.20 -4.70 14.19
C LEU A 153 -11.32 -3.79 13.65
N ASP A 154 -11.08 -2.49 13.63
CA ASP A 154 -12.10 -1.50 13.23
C ASP A 154 -12.07 -1.17 11.73
N PHE A 155 -10.93 -1.37 11.06
CA PHE A 155 -10.82 -1.30 9.61
C PHE A 155 -11.39 -2.57 8.97
N ASP A 156 -11.97 -2.46 7.78
CA ASP A 156 -12.54 -3.60 7.06
C ASP A 156 -11.44 -4.60 6.63
N ALA A 157 -10.25 -4.06 6.31
CA ALA A 157 -9.05 -4.84 6.02
C ALA A 157 -7.79 -4.04 6.35
N VAL A 158 -6.70 -4.76 6.63
CA VAL A 158 -5.36 -4.19 6.75
C VAL A 158 -4.42 -4.88 5.77
N TRP A 159 -3.69 -4.09 5.01
CA TRP A 159 -2.64 -4.55 4.12
C TRP A 159 -1.29 -4.00 4.56
N VAL A 160 -0.22 -4.73 4.25
CA VAL A 160 1.15 -4.21 4.36
C VAL A 160 1.82 -4.31 3.01
N VAL A 161 2.49 -3.21 2.62
CA VAL A 161 3.40 -3.17 1.48
C VAL A 161 4.80 -2.85 1.98
N CYS A 162 5.80 -3.60 1.54
CA CYS A 162 7.18 -3.42 1.97
C CYS A 162 8.18 -3.60 0.83
N LEU A 163 9.22 -2.77 0.77
CA LEU A 163 10.31 -2.97 -0.18
C LEU A 163 11.21 -4.12 0.32
N GLN A 164 11.28 -5.21 -0.44
CA GLN A 164 12.08 -6.39 -0.12
C GLN A 164 13.49 -6.34 -0.73
N GLY A 165 13.67 -5.61 -1.84
CA GLY A 165 14.99 -5.48 -2.45
C GLY A 165 15.00 -4.67 -3.74
N VAL A 166 16.20 -4.24 -4.11
CA VAL A 166 16.51 -3.62 -5.41
C VAL A 166 17.65 -4.40 -6.03
N VAL A 167 17.42 -5.01 -7.19
CA VAL A 167 18.40 -5.85 -7.91
C VAL A 167 18.44 -5.40 -9.36
N ASP A 168 19.64 -5.09 -9.87
CA ASP A 168 19.86 -4.62 -11.24
C ASP A 168 18.93 -3.47 -11.68
N GLY A 169 18.61 -2.58 -10.72
CA GLY A 169 17.72 -1.45 -10.93
C GLY A 169 16.22 -1.76 -10.90
N GLY A 170 15.83 -3.04 -10.81
CA GLY A 170 14.46 -3.49 -10.59
C GLY A 170 14.11 -3.50 -9.10
N TYR A 171 12.82 -3.38 -8.78
CA TYR A 171 12.31 -3.26 -7.42
C TYR A 171 11.40 -4.44 -7.07
N THR A 172 11.59 -5.04 -5.90
CA THR A 172 10.72 -6.11 -5.40
C THR A 172 9.98 -5.65 -4.16
N TYR A 173 8.66 -5.70 -4.19
CA TYR A 173 7.80 -5.38 -3.07
C TYR A 173 7.06 -6.63 -2.58
N GLY A 174 6.98 -6.80 -1.26
CA GLY A 174 6.01 -7.70 -0.64
C GLY A 174 4.69 -6.97 -0.45
N VAL A 175 3.59 -7.62 -0.81
CA VAL A 175 2.22 -7.14 -0.60
C VAL A 175 1.47 -8.23 0.15
N THR A 176 0.83 -7.92 1.27
CA THR A 176 0.09 -8.91 2.05
C THR A 176 -1.19 -8.32 2.60
N ARG A 177 -2.26 -9.12 2.61
CA ARG A 177 -3.44 -8.86 3.42
C ARG A 177 -3.26 -9.53 4.76
N LEU A 178 -3.30 -8.78 5.84
CA LEU A 178 -3.13 -9.34 7.17
C LEU A 178 -4.39 -10.08 7.60
N GLU A 179 -4.19 -11.33 7.99
CA GLU A 179 -5.22 -12.23 8.47
C GLU A 179 -4.70 -12.96 9.71
N ARG A 180 -5.57 -13.19 10.69
CA ARG A 180 -5.18 -13.86 11.94
C ARG A 180 -4.76 -15.31 11.74
N THR A 181 -5.35 -16.00 10.76
CA THR A 181 -5.09 -17.41 10.49
C THR A 181 -3.96 -17.60 9.49
N HIS A 182 -4.11 -17.00 8.30
CA HIS A 182 -3.16 -17.12 7.19
C HIS A 182 -3.22 -15.88 6.31
N SER A 183 -2.14 -15.08 6.36
CA SER A 183 -2.00 -13.85 5.57
C SER A 183 -1.45 -14.21 4.19
N PRO A 184 -2.22 -14.03 3.09
CA PRO A 184 -1.72 -14.26 1.75
C PRO A 184 -0.64 -13.23 1.39
N VAL A 185 0.35 -13.65 0.60
CA VAL A 185 1.49 -12.81 0.24
C VAL A 185 1.73 -12.87 -1.26
N TRP A 186 1.94 -11.70 -1.85
CA TRP A 186 2.38 -11.52 -3.22
C TRP A 186 3.72 -10.82 -3.24
N ARG A 187 4.60 -11.21 -4.16
CA ARG A 187 5.76 -10.42 -4.58
C ARG A 187 5.44 -9.71 -5.86
N VAL A 188 5.64 -8.39 -5.88
CA VAL A 188 5.52 -7.57 -7.07
C VAL A 188 6.92 -7.17 -7.50
N HIS A 189 7.33 -7.63 -8.69
CA HIS A 189 8.62 -7.29 -9.28
C HIS A 189 8.41 -6.24 -10.36
N ILE A 190 8.92 -5.03 -10.13
CA ILE A 190 8.91 -3.92 -11.09
C ILE A 190 10.21 -3.97 -11.90
N ALA A 191 10.08 -3.96 -13.23
CA ALA A 191 11.23 -3.97 -14.13
C ALA A 191 12.07 -2.68 -13.99
N PRO A 192 13.39 -2.70 -14.28
CA PRO A 192 14.27 -1.55 -14.08
C PRO A 192 13.86 -0.29 -14.84
N ASP A 193 13.16 -0.45 -15.95
CA ASP A 193 12.66 0.63 -16.77
C ASP A 193 11.29 1.15 -16.32
N PHE A 194 10.63 0.52 -15.33
CA PHE A 194 9.25 0.84 -14.90
C PHE A 194 8.21 0.65 -16.02
N GLY A 195 8.56 -0.12 -17.06
CA GLY A 195 7.71 -0.44 -18.21
C GLY A 195 6.78 -1.62 -18.00
N SER A 196 7.11 -2.50 -17.05
CA SER A 196 6.36 -3.71 -16.76
C SER A 196 6.57 -4.15 -15.32
N TRP A 197 5.72 -5.09 -14.89
CA TRP A 197 5.88 -5.79 -13.62
C TRP A 197 5.40 -7.23 -13.75
N THR A 198 5.85 -8.07 -12.84
CA THR A 198 5.29 -9.41 -12.62
C THR A 198 4.83 -9.54 -11.18
N VAL A 199 3.90 -10.46 -10.95
CA VAL A 199 3.40 -10.78 -9.60
C VAL A 199 3.50 -12.28 -9.39
N GLU A 200 4.02 -12.67 -8.23
CA GLU A 200 4.15 -14.05 -7.79
C GLU A 200 3.43 -14.23 -6.45
N PRO A 201 2.44 -15.14 -6.34
CA PRO A 201 1.91 -15.58 -5.05
C PRO A 201 2.99 -16.40 -4.31
N VAL A 202 3.27 -16.05 -3.06
CA VAL A 202 4.30 -16.70 -2.23
C VAL A 202 3.69 -17.64 -1.19
N GLN A 203 2.55 -17.25 -0.62
CA GLN A 203 1.77 -18.06 0.33
C GLN A 203 0.31 -17.61 0.37
#